data_AF-I5D6Q3-F1
#
_entry.id   AF-I5D6Q3-F1
#
_cell.length_a   1.000
_cell.length_b   1.000
_cell.length_c   1.000
_cell.angle_alpha   90.00
_cell.angle_beta   90.00
_cell.angle_gamma   90.00
#
_symmetry.space_group_name_H-M   'P 1'
#
loop_
_entity.id
_entity.type
_entity.pdbx_description
1 polymer ?
#
loop_
_entity_poly.entity_id
_entity_poly.type
_entity_poly.pdbx_seq_one_letter_code
_entity_poly.pdbx_strand_id
1 'polypeptide(L)'
;MSFKEKLVQNGLPTPLGWGLIASAIIASIIGIITSIVVFVKVFKIKKQFNKAQEERATKAIMDIKGSELGTKDEFINKAFSTNIDESDMLHIVKSVYLNYAKNVLLDGLNLENLYLTLKTMTLANVEITHRAINSQNWNEAVLNFSDKITEKPCFVASEDKQYNLIVSANDNTSNTEIFKKLYPKLTFGGLLMVIQNPIIKSDLKDLKRDLKIRNIRFEASKNKALFLYVVKSETEV
;
A
#
# COMPACT_ATOMS: atom_id res chain seq x y z
N MET A 1 59.74 17.81 9.08
CA MET A 1 59.25 16.42 9.12
C MET A 1 57.79 16.41 8.69
N SER A 2 57.52 15.87 7.50
CA SER A 2 56.19 15.77 6.90
C SER A 2 55.26 14.88 7.74
N PHE A 3 53.95 15.14 7.71
CA PHE A 3 52.95 14.29 8.37
C PHE A 3 53.04 12.83 7.90
N LYS A 4 53.43 12.63 6.63
CA LYS A 4 53.68 11.30 6.06
C LYS A 4 54.91 10.62 6.67
N GLU A 5 55.98 11.38 6.93
CA GLU A 5 57.21 10.89 7.60
C GLU A 5 56.98 10.57 9.08
N LYS A 6 55.99 11.21 9.71
CA LYS A 6 55.58 10.89 11.10
C LYS A 6 54.76 9.61 11.19
N LEU A 7 54.11 9.17 10.10
CA LEU A 7 53.23 8.01 10.06
C LEU A 7 53.89 6.77 9.46
N VAL A 8 54.83 6.96 8.53
CA VAL A 8 55.56 5.89 7.86
C VAL A 8 57.03 6.26 7.76
N GLN A 9 57.90 5.38 8.25
CA GLN A 9 59.36 5.53 8.17
C GLN A 9 59.94 4.25 7.56
N ASN A 10 60.81 4.39 6.55
CA ASN A 10 61.41 3.25 5.80
C ASN A 10 60.37 2.26 5.26
N GLY A 11 59.19 2.75 4.84
CA GLY A 11 58.10 1.91 4.31
C GLY A 11 57.26 1.17 5.36
N LEU A 12 57.55 1.33 6.65
CA LEU A 12 56.80 0.71 7.75
C LEU A 12 56.03 1.75 8.58
N PRO A 13 54.84 1.43 9.11
CA PRO A 13 54.10 2.35 9.97
C PRO A 13 54.87 2.59 11.27
N THR A 14 54.95 3.86 11.69
CA THR A 14 55.47 4.23 13.02
C THR A 14 54.45 3.85 14.11
N PRO A 15 54.79 3.90 15.42
CA PRO A 15 53.82 3.65 16.49
C PRO A 15 52.57 4.53 16.39
N LEU A 16 52.71 5.78 15.93
CA LEU A 16 51.59 6.68 15.66
C LEU A 16 50.73 6.19 14.47
N GLY A 17 51.37 5.69 13.40
CA GLY A 17 50.69 5.07 12.25
C GLY A 17 49.91 3.82 12.63
N TRP A 18 50.49 2.92 13.44
CA TRP A 18 49.80 1.76 13.99
C TRP A 18 48.64 2.15 14.91
N GLY A 19 48.80 3.19 15.73
CA GLY A 19 47.72 3.73 16.57
C GLY A 19 46.53 4.23 15.76
N LEU A 20 46.76 4.92 14.65
CA LEU A 20 45.69 5.36 13.74
C LEU A 20 44.99 4.18 13.07
N ILE A 21 45.74 3.20 12.55
CA ILE A 21 45.17 1.98 11.95
C ILE A 21 44.30 1.23 12.96
N ALA A 22 44.82 1.02 14.18
CA ALA A 22 44.06 0.36 15.25
C ALA A 22 42.78 1.14 15.61
N SER A 23 42.85 2.47 15.71
CA SER A 23 41.67 3.30 15.99
C SER A 23 40.61 3.24 14.89
N ALA A 24 41.03 3.21 13.62
CA ALA A 24 40.13 3.08 12.48
C ALA A 24 39.45 1.71 12.44
N ILE A 25 40.19 0.64 12.79
CA ILE A 25 39.64 -0.71 12.92
C ILE A 25 38.62 -0.77 14.05
N ILE A 26 38.94 -0.24 15.22
CA ILE A 26 38.02 -0.20 16.38
C ILE A 26 36.75 0.59 16.04
N ALA A 27 36.88 1.78 15.44
CA ALA A 27 35.75 2.58 15.02
C ALA A 27 34.86 1.85 13.99
N SER A 28 35.49 1.15 13.03
CA SER A 28 34.77 0.34 12.04
C SER A 28 34.02 -0.82 12.69
N ILE A 29 34.64 -1.53 13.64
CA ILE A 29 34.00 -2.62 14.40
C ILE A 29 32.79 -2.10 15.18
N ILE A 30 32.94 -0.97 15.89
CA ILE A 30 31.83 -0.34 16.63
C ILE A 30 30.70 0.05 15.67
N GLY A 31 31.02 0.61 14.51
CA GLY A 31 30.04 0.95 13.48
C GLY A 31 29.27 -0.26 12.96
N ILE A 32 29.96 -1.37 12.68
CA ILE A 32 29.35 -2.63 12.24
C ILE A 32 28.43 -3.19 13.33
N ILE A 33 28.91 -3.27 14.58
CA ILE A 33 28.12 -3.78 15.71
C ILE A 33 26.86 -2.93 15.90
N THR A 34 26.99 -1.60 15.89
CA THR A 34 25.87 -0.68 16.04
C THR A 34 24.84 -0.86 14.91
N SER A 35 25.32 -0.98 13.66
CA SER A 35 24.46 -1.22 12.50
C SER A 35 23.68 -2.53 12.63
N ILE A 36 24.34 -3.62 13.03
CA ILE A 36 23.69 -4.92 13.25
C ILE A 36 22.63 -4.82 14.37
N VAL A 37 22.95 -4.19 15.49
CA VAL A 37 22.02 -4.02 16.61
C VAL A 37 20.78 -3.21 16.19
N VAL A 38 20.98 -2.11 15.47
CA VAL A 38 19.88 -1.29 14.94
C VAL A 38 19.04 -2.09 13.97
N PHE A 39 19.67 -2.80 13.02
CA PHE A 39 18.98 -3.62 12.04
C PHE A 39 18.10 -4.69 12.69
N VAL A 40 18.65 -5.43 13.66
CA VAL A 40 17.91 -6.47 14.39
C VAL A 40 16.75 -5.88 15.20
N LYS A 41 16.95 -4.73 15.86
CA LYS A 41 15.87 -4.05 16.60
C LYS A 41 14.76 -3.58 15.66
N VAL A 42 15.11 -2.95 14.54
CA VAL A 42 14.14 -2.51 13.51
C VAL A 42 13.36 -3.71 12.97
N PHE A 43 14.02 -4.82 12.69
CA PHE A 43 13.37 -6.04 12.23
C PHE A 43 12.39 -6.61 13.27
N LYS A 44 12.79 -6.66 14.56
CA LYS A 44 11.90 -7.10 15.65
C LYS A 44 10.67 -6.20 15.80
N ILE A 45 10.86 -4.88 15.79
CA ILE A 45 9.75 -3.91 15.90
C ILE A 45 8.80 -4.07 14.71
N LYS A 46 9.32 -4.16 13.49
CA LYS A 46 8.51 -4.38 12.29
C LYS A 46 7.70 -5.68 12.38
N LYS A 47 8.32 -6.77 12.85
CA LYS A 47 7.64 -8.05 13.03
C LYS A 47 6.50 -7.95 14.07
N GLN A 48 6.73 -7.29 15.20
CA GLN A 48 5.71 -7.08 16.22
C GLN A 48 4.54 -6.24 15.70
N PHE A 49 4.84 -5.15 14.98
CA PHE A 49 3.82 -4.27 14.42
C PHE A 49 2.97 -4.99 13.36
N ASN A 50 3.61 -5.76 12.48
CA ASN A 50 2.90 -6.57 11.49
C ASN A 50 1.98 -7.60 12.14
N LYS A 51 2.46 -8.30 13.19
CA LYS A 51 1.64 -9.26 13.94
C LYS A 51 0.43 -8.58 14.59
N ALA A 52 0.64 -7.43 15.22
CA ALA A 52 -0.44 -6.67 15.84
C ALA A 52 -1.47 -6.16 14.81
N GLN A 53 -1.04 -5.75 13.61
CA GLN A 53 -1.95 -5.39 12.54
C GLN A 53 -2.76 -6.60 12.05
N GLU A 54 -2.13 -7.75 11.90
CA GLU A 54 -2.79 -8.97 11.48
C GLU A 54 -3.84 -9.43 12.51
N GLU A 55 -3.50 -9.41 13.80
CA GLU A 55 -4.43 -9.70 14.89
C GLU A 55 -5.62 -8.73 14.90
N ARG A 56 -5.37 -7.43 14.69
CA ARG A 56 -6.42 -6.42 14.57
C ARG A 56 -7.33 -6.67 13.36
N ALA A 57 -6.75 -7.06 12.22
CA ALA A 57 -7.53 -7.36 11.02
C ALA A 57 -8.41 -8.58 11.24
N THR A 58 -7.87 -9.68 11.78
CA THR A 58 -8.63 -10.88 12.10
C THR A 58 -9.75 -10.58 13.10
N LYS A 59 -9.46 -9.77 14.13
CA LYS A 59 -10.49 -9.34 15.09
C LYS A 59 -11.59 -8.52 14.41
N ALA A 60 -11.23 -7.51 13.61
CA ALA A 60 -12.21 -6.68 12.89
C ALA A 60 -13.08 -7.51 11.94
N ILE A 61 -12.50 -8.51 11.27
CA ILE A 61 -13.23 -9.45 10.41
C ILE A 61 -14.23 -10.25 11.24
N MET A 62 -13.81 -10.84 12.37
CA MET A 62 -14.71 -11.59 13.24
C MET A 62 -15.83 -10.70 13.80
N ASP A 63 -15.51 -9.48 14.21
CA ASP A 63 -16.47 -8.53 14.79
C ASP A 63 -17.54 -8.08 13.75
N ILE A 64 -17.16 -7.95 12.47
CA ILE A 64 -18.06 -7.47 11.40
C ILE A 64 -18.77 -8.61 10.67
N LYS A 65 -18.04 -9.66 10.27
CA LYS A 65 -18.53 -10.78 9.46
C LYS A 65 -19.09 -11.92 10.32
N GLY A 66 -18.65 -12.04 11.58
CA GLY A 66 -19.00 -13.14 12.48
C GLY A 66 -18.29 -14.48 12.17
N SER A 67 -17.37 -14.50 11.21
CA SER A 67 -16.61 -15.70 10.82
C SER A 67 -15.26 -15.31 10.24
N GLU A 68 -14.34 -16.29 10.17
CA GLU A 68 -13.01 -16.08 9.59
C GLU A 68 -13.09 -15.68 8.11
N LEU A 69 -12.05 -15.00 7.62
CA LEU A 69 -11.96 -14.68 6.21
C LEU A 69 -11.68 -15.96 5.42
N GLY A 70 -12.65 -16.38 4.62
CA GLY A 70 -12.47 -17.50 3.70
C GLY A 70 -11.39 -17.24 2.65
N THR A 71 -11.05 -18.28 1.89
CA THR A 71 -10.17 -18.16 0.74
C THR A 71 -10.88 -17.49 -0.43
N LYS A 72 -10.12 -16.77 -1.26
CA LYS A 72 -10.64 -16.24 -2.52
C LYS A 72 -11.05 -17.39 -3.44
N ASP A 73 -12.23 -17.28 -4.04
CA ASP A 73 -12.71 -18.28 -4.98
C ASP A 73 -11.83 -18.33 -6.25
N GLU A 74 -11.40 -19.54 -6.61
CA GLU A 74 -10.49 -19.77 -7.74
C GLU A 74 -11.07 -19.30 -9.08
N PHE A 75 -12.40 -19.35 -9.23
CA PHE A 75 -13.07 -18.94 -10.47
C PHE A 75 -12.81 -17.46 -10.80
N ILE A 76 -12.60 -16.59 -9.78
CA ILE A 76 -12.37 -15.16 -10.02
C ILE A 76 -11.06 -14.95 -10.80
N ASN A 77 -10.02 -15.72 -10.47
CA ASN A 77 -8.74 -15.68 -11.18
C ASN A 77 -8.82 -16.33 -12.57
N LYS A 78 -9.72 -17.31 -12.75
CA LYS A 78 -10.00 -17.91 -14.07
C LYS A 78 -10.80 -16.98 -14.97
N ALA A 79 -11.74 -16.22 -14.40
CA ALA A 79 -12.62 -15.30 -15.11
C ALA A 79 -11.90 -14.00 -15.51
N PHE A 80 -11.02 -13.49 -14.65
CA PHE A 80 -10.38 -12.20 -14.86
C PHE A 80 -8.89 -12.26 -14.54
N SER A 81 -8.04 -12.01 -15.54
CA SER A 81 -6.62 -11.79 -15.32
C SER A 81 -6.39 -10.46 -14.60
N THR A 82 -5.34 -10.38 -13.77
CA THR A 82 -5.00 -9.14 -13.08
C THR A 82 -3.50 -9.03 -12.84
N ASN A 83 -3.02 -7.80 -12.85
CA ASN A 83 -1.65 -7.45 -12.49
C ASN A 83 -1.50 -7.12 -11.00
N ILE A 84 -2.61 -7.10 -10.24
CA ILE A 84 -2.59 -6.89 -8.80
C ILE A 84 -2.30 -8.23 -8.13
N ASP A 85 -1.28 -8.26 -7.28
CA ASP A 85 -0.92 -9.47 -6.57
C ASP A 85 -2.01 -9.91 -5.57
N GLU A 86 -2.13 -11.21 -5.34
CA GLU A 86 -3.11 -11.75 -4.41
C GLU A 86 -2.93 -11.24 -2.98
N SER A 87 -1.68 -11.06 -2.53
CA SER A 87 -1.40 -10.49 -1.21
C SER A 87 -1.84 -9.04 -1.10
N ASP A 88 -1.71 -8.26 -2.18
CA ASP A 88 -2.16 -6.88 -2.26
C ASP A 88 -3.70 -6.80 -2.28
N MET A 89 -4.37 -7.70 -3.02
CA MET A 89 -5.84 -7.82 -2.99
C MET A 89 -6.35 -8.18 -1.60
N LEU A 90 -5.74 -9.16 -0.94
CA LEU A 90 -6.10 -9.56 0.41
C LEU A 90 -5.86 -8.43 1.42
N HIS A 91 -4.81 -7.64 1.22
CA HIS A 91 -4.57 -6.45 2.02
C HIS A 91 -5.69 -5.41 1.86
N ILE A 92 -6.21 -5.20 0.65
CA ILE A 92 -7.36 -4.32 0.40
C ILE A 92 -8.61 -4.87 1.09
N VAL A 93 -8.88 -6.17 0.99
CA VAL A 93 -9.99 -6.85 1.70
C VAL A 93 -9.90 -6.60 3.21
N LYS A 94 -8.72 -6.84 3.81
CA LYS A 94 -8.47 -6.57 5.24
C LYS A 94 -8.67 -5.09 5.58
N SER A 95 -8.29 -4.19 4.68
CA SER A 95 -8.46 -2.74 4.86
C SER A 95 -9.93 -2.32 4.87
N VAL A 96 -10.81 -2.99 4.14
CA VAL A 96 -12.27 -2.77 4.22
C VAL A 96 -12.76 -3.01 5.65
N TYR A 97 -12.40 -4.16 6.25
CA TYR A 97 -12.81 -4.50 7.61
C TYR A 97 -12.15 -3.62 8.67
N LEU A 98 -10.84 -3.37 8.57
CA LEU A 98 -10.09 -2.54 9.52
C LEU A 98 -10.62 -1.11 9.61
N ASN A 99 -11.14 -0.57 8.50
CA ASN A 99 -11.69 0.79 8.44
C ASN A 99 -13.22 0.82 8.61
N TYR A 100 -13.86 -0.31 8.90
CA TYR A 100 -15.32 -0.43 8.96
C TYR A 100 -16.01 0.16 7.72
N ALA A 101 -15.38 -0.01 6.55
CA ALA A 101 -15.80 0.66 5.33
C ALA A 101 -17.10 0.04 4.80
N LYS A 102 -18.20 0.80 4.87
CA LYS A 102 -19.51 0.37 4.37
C LYS A 102 -19.67 0.62 2.88
N ASN A 103 -19.14 1.75 2.39
CA ASN A 103 -19.16 2.11 0.97
C ASN A 103 -17.72 2.15 0.44
N VAL A 104 -17.45 1.36 -0.60
CA VAL A 104 -16.14 1.24 -1.23
C VAL A 104 -16.25 1.63 -2.70
N LEU A 105 -15.33 2.47 -3.19
CA LEU A 105 -15.22 2.80 -4.61
C LEU A 105 -13.95 2.23 -5.21
N LEU A 106 -14.07 1.61 -6.38
CA LEU A 106 -12.96 1.22 -7.24
C LEU A 106 -12.83 2.16 -8.45
N ASP A 107 -11.63 2.72 -8.64
CA ASP A 107 -11.29 3.59 -9.76
C ASP A 107 -9.96 3.17 -10.40
N GLY A 108 -9.83 3.35 -11.72
CA GLY A 108 -8.64 2.92 -12.46
C GLY A 108 -9.00 2.10 -13.69
N LEU A 109 -8.23 1.04 -13.98
CA LEU A 109 -8.38 0.23 -15.20
C LEU A 109 -8.29 -1.28 -14.89
N ASN A 110 -9.09 -2.10 -15.59
CA ASN A 110 -9.05 -3.57 -15.52
C ASN A 110 -9.12 -4.10 -14.07
N LEU A 111 -10.16 -3.69 -13.34
CA LEU A 111 -10.35 -3.99 -11.91
C LEU A 111 -11.45 -5.02 -11.66
N GLU A 112 -11.92 -5.76 -12.66
CA GLU A 112 -12.98 -6.77 -12.56
C GLU A 112 -12.66 -7.84 -11.52
N ASN A 113 -11.41 -8.31 -11.53
CA ASN A 113 -10.93 -9.30 -10.57
C ASN A 113 -11.01 -8.76 -9.12
N LEU A 114 -10.51 -7.53 -8.90
CA LEU A 114 -10.55 -6.89 -7.58
C LEU A 114 -11.98 -6.58 -7.15
N TYR A 115 -12.83 -6.13 -8.07
CA TYR A 115 -14.24 -5.85 -7.86
C TYR A 115 -14.99 -7.09 -7.34
N LEU A 116 -14.88 -8.22 -8.05
CA LEU A 116 -15.50 -9.47 -7.61
C LEU A 116 -14.90 -9.97 -6.30
N THR A 117 -13.58 -9.87 -6.12
CA THR A 117 -12.92 -10.25 -4.87
C THR A 117 -13.51 -9.49 -3.68
N LEU A 118 -13.70 -8.17 -3.80
CA LEU A 118 -14.30 -7.38 -2.71
C LEU A 118 -15.78 -7.72 -2.51
N LYS A 119 -16.54 -7.91 -3.60
CA LYS A 119 -17.96 -8.28 -3.54
C LYS A 119 -18.19 -9.63 -2.86
N THR A 120 -17.30 -10.61 -3.04
CA THR A 120 -17.46 -11.95 -2.44
C THR A 120 -16.85 -12.05 -1.04
N MET A 121 -15.74 -11.35 -0.78
CA MET A 121 -15.01 -11.48 0.47
C MET A 121 -15.41 -10.44 1.53
N THR A 122 -16.14 -9.38 1.16
CA THR A 122 -16.55 -8.30 2.07
C THR A 122 -18.06 -8.14 2.14
N LEU A 123 -18.54 -7.47 3.20
CA LEU A 123 -19.94 -7.06 3.35
C LEU A 123 -20.17 -5.61 2.90
N ALA A 124 -19.19 -4.98 2.26
CA ALA A 124 -19.29 -3.60 1.85
C ALA A 124 -20.10 -3.43 0.56
N ASN A 125 -20.73 -2.27 0.41
CA ASN A 125 -21.29 -1.83 -0.86
C ASN A 125 -20.14 -1.38 -1.75
N VAL A 126 -19.72 -2.27 -2.65
CA VAL A 126 -18.64 -2.01 -3.60
C VAL A 126 -19.22 -1.42 -4.89
N GLU A 127 -18.83 -0.20 -5.20
CA GLU A 127 -19.10 0.45 -6.47
C GLU A 127 -17.82 0.59 -7.30
N ILE A 128 -17.98 0.69 -8.61
CA ILE A 128 -16.87 0.78 -9.54
C ILE A 128 -17.14 1.84 -10.61
N THR A 129 -16.09 2.56 -11.02
CA THR A 129 -16.21 3.49 -12.14
C THR A 129 -16.34 2.75 -13.48
N HIS A 130 -17.05 3.33 -14.45
CA HIS A 130 -17.22 2.71 -15.76
C HIS A 130 -15.90 2.36 -16.46
N ARG A 131 -14.88 3.23 -16.35
CA ARG A 131 -13.56 3.00 -16.96
C ARG A 131 -12.78 1.85 -16.34
N ALA A 132 -13.11 1.45 -15.12
CA ALA A 132 -12.40 0.41 -14.40
C ALA A 132 -12.81 -1.01 -14.81
N ILE A 133 -13.86 -1.15 -15.64
CA ILE A 133 -14.31 -2.42 -16.19
C ILE A 133 -14.20 -2.40 -17.72
N ASN A 134 -13.60 -3.43 -18.27
CA ASN A 134 -13.71 -3.82 -19.66
C ASN A 134 -15.00 -4.64 -19.86
N SER A 135 -16.00 -4.01 -20.48
CA SER A 135 -17.32 -4.63 -20.70
C SER A 135 -17.25 -5.93 -21.52
N GLN A 136 -16.29 -6.06 -22.44
CA GLN A 136 -16.14 -7.27 -23.23
C GLN A 136 -15.69 -8.43 -22.35
N ASN A 137 -14.63 -8.22 -21.56
CA ASN A 137 -14.12 -9.22 -20.62
C ASN A 137 -15.19 -9.60 -19.58
N TRP A 138 -15.93 -8.61 -19.07
CA TRP A 138 -17.01 -8.86 -18.13
C TRP A 138 -18.11 -9.74 -18.73
N ASN A 139 -18.60 -9.40 -19.92
CA ASN A 139 -19.66 -10.15 -20.57
C ASN A 139 -19.21 -11.58 -20.93
N GLU A 140 -17.97 -11.75 -21.38
CA GLU A 140 -17.40 -13.08 -21.64
C GLU A 140 -17.31 -13.92 -20.36
N ALA A 141 -16.86 -13.34 -19.26
CA ALA A 141 -16.83 -14.02 -17.96
C ALA A 141 -18.22 -14.41 -17.46
N VAL A 142 -19.23 -13.55 -17.63
CA VAL A 142 -20.63 -13.86 -17.27
C VAL A 142 -21.16 -15.05 -18.09
N LEU A 143 -20.78 -15.16 -19.37
CA LEU A 143 -21.18 -16.30 -20.20
C LEU A 143 -20.49 -17.59 -19.75
N ASN A 144 -19.19 -17.53 -19.47
CA ASN A 144 -18.38 -18.69 -19.09
C ASN A 144 -18.62 -19.18 -17.64
N PHE A 145 -19.04 -18.28 -16.75
CA PHE A 145 -19.25 -18.53 -15.32
C PHE A 145 -20.63 -18.04 -14.85
N SER A 146 -21.66 -18.30 -15.64
CA SER A 146 -23.03 -17.81 -15.40
C SER A 146 -23.65 -18.26 -14.07
N ASP A 147 -23.21 -19.39 -13.51
CA ASP A 147 -23.64 -19.88 -12.20
C ASP A 147 -22.95 -19.15 -11.03
N LYS A 148 -21.81 -18.48 -11.29
CA LYS A 148 -21.03 -17.75 -10.28
C LYS A 148 -21.18 -16.24 -10.37
N ILE A 149 -21.30 -15.68 -11.58
CA ILE A 149 -21.41 -14.24 -11.82
C ILE A 149 -22.85 -13.92 -12.22
N THR A 150 -23.70 -13.75 -11.22
CA THR A 150 -25.15 -13.55 -11.41
C THR A 150 -25.55 -12.07 -11.42
N GLU A 151 -24.74 -11.19 -10.84
CA GLU A 151 -25.03 -9.76 -10.72
C GLU A 151 -24.23 -8.93 -11.73
N LYS A 152 -24.87 -7.85 -12.21
CA LYS A 152 -24.17 -6.82 -12.99
C LYS A 152 -23.25 -5.99 -12.10
N PRO A 153 -22.18 -5.37 -12.64
CA PRO A 153 -21.38 -4.44 -11.88
C PRO A 153 -22.22 -3.28 -11.34
N CYS A 154 -21.98 -2.92 -10.08
CA CYS A 154 -22.60 -1.77 -9.46
C CYS A 154 -21.77 -0.53 -9.81
N PHE A 155 -22.20 0.22 -10.81
CA PHE A 155 -21.53 1.46 -11.20
C PHE A 155 -21.91 2.60 -10.26
N VAL A 156 -21.01 3.58 -10.13
CA VAL A 156 -21.25 4.82 -9.38
C VAL A 156 -22.55 5.47 -9.86
N ALA A 157 -23.51 5.62 -8.93
CA ALA A 157 -24.83 6.15 -9.25
C ALA A 157 -24.93 7.68 -9.17
N SER A 158 -24.07 8.32 -8.38
CA SER A 158 -24.08 9.77 -8.15
C SER A 158 -22.66 10.29 -7.90
N GLU A 159 -22.35 11.45 -8.47
CA GLU A 159 -21.07 12.15 -8.25
C GLU A 159 -20.92 12.68 -6.81
N ASP A 160 -22.03 12.93 -6.12
CA ASP A 160 -22.05 13.48 -4.75
C ASP A 160 -21.90 12.39 -3.68
N LYS A 161 -21.91 11.11 -4.08
CA LYS A 161 -21.79 10.01 -3.13
C LYS A 161 -20.40 9.99 -2.50
N GLN A 162 -20.38 9.89 -1.17
CA GLN A 162 -19.15 9.74 -0.41
C GLN A 162 -18.86 8.29 -0.04
N TYR A 163 -17.57 7.96 0.07
CA TYR A 163 -17.07 6.61 0.30
C TYR A 163 -16.16 6.57 1.52
N ASN A 164 -16.21 5.45 2.27
CA ASN A 164 -15.32 5.24 3.41
C ASN A 164 -13.94 4.77 2.95
N LEU A 165 -13.90 4.04 1.84
CA LEU A 165 -12.67 3.57 1.21
C LEU A 165 -12.77 3.80 -0.30
N ILE A 166 -11.73 4.38 -0.87
CA ILE A 166 -11.56 4.46 -2.31
C ILE A 166 -10.24 3.78 -2.67
N VAL A 167 -10.26 2.88 -3.64
CA VAL A 167 -9.07 2.20 -4.12
C VAL A 167 -8.84 2.59 -5.58
N SER A 168 -7.69 3.19 -5.84
CA SER A 168 -7.21 3.49 -7.19
C SER A 168 -6.08 2.54 -7.57
N ALA A 169 -6.23 1.84 -8.69
CA ALA A 169 -5.26 0.85 -9.16
C ALA A 169 -5.16 0.80 -10.69
N ASN A 170 -3.98 0.43 -11.20
CA ASN A 170 -3.70 0.34 -12.65
C ASN A 170 -4.03 1.63 -13.43
N ASP A 171 -3.99 2.79 -12.79
CA ASP A 171 -4.31 4.06 -13.43
C ASP A 171 -3.12 4.57 -14.27
N ASN A 172 -3.43 5.30 -15.33
CA ASN A 172 -2.43 5.95 -16.18
C ASN A 172 -2.28 7.45 -15.85
N THR A 173 -2.85 7.89 -14.74
CA THR A 173 -2.80 9.27 -14.24
C THR A 173 -1.82 9.41 -13.08
N SER A 174 -1.45 10.66 -12.76
CA SER A 174 -0.51 10.98 -11.68
C SER A 174 -1.15 10.84 -10.29
N ASN A 175 -0.36 10.67 -9.22
CA ASN A 175 -0.91 10.66 -7.86
C ASN A 175 -1.68 11.95 -7.55
N THR A 176 -1.21 13.10 -8.04
CA THR A 176 -1.85 14.40 -7.82
C THR A 176 -3.23 14.47 -8.46
N GLU A 177 -3.39 13.95 -9.68
CA GLU A 177 -4.69 13.88 -10.35
C GLU A 177 -5.65 12.94 -9.64
N ILE A 178 -5.17 11.74 -9.27
CA ILE A 178 -5.95 10.77 -8.49
C ILE A 178 -6.42 11.40 -7.18
N PHE A 179 -5.52 12.08 -6.46
CA PHE A 179 -5.84 12.78 -5.22
C PHE A 179 -6.90 13.87 -5.42
N LYS A 180 -6.70 14.77 -6.39
CA LYS A 180 -7.66 15.86 -6.69
C LYS A 180 -9.05 15.32 -7.05
N LYS A 181 -9.11 14.23 -7.81
CA LYS A 181 -10.35 13.60 -8.26
C LYS A 181 -11.08 12.86 -7.15
N LEU A 182 -10.37 12.08 -6.34
CA LEU A 182 -10.97 11.10 -5.44
C LEU A 182 -11.02 11.54 -3.98
N TYR A 183 -10.08 12.36 -3.51
CA TYR A 183 -10.06 12.83 -2.13
C TYR A 183 -11.34 13.58 -1.70
N PRO A 184 -11.95 14.44 -2.55
CA PRO A 184 -13.22 15.09 -2.20
C PRO A 184 -14.36 14.10 -1.93
N LYS A 185 -14.34 12.93 -2.59
CA LYS A 185 -15.37 11.88 -2.50
C LYS A 185 -15.21 10.99 -1.27
N LEU A 186 -14.21 11.21 -0.43
CA LEU A 186 -14.10 10.49 0.84
C LEU A 186 -15.06 11.07 1.88
N THR A 187 -15.63 10.19 2.69
CA THR A 187 -16.23 10.60 3.97
C THR A 187 -15.12 11.11 4.89
N PHE A 188 -15.49 11.90 5.90
CA PHE A 188 -14.55 12.22 6.97
C PHE A 188 -13.98 10.93 7.61
N GLY A 189 -12.67 10.90 7.86
CA GLY A 189 -11.96 9.72 8.33
C GLY A 189 -11.81 8.60 7.29
N GLY A 190 -12.36 8.78 6.09
CA GLY A 190 -12.25 7.83 4.99
C GLY A 190 -10.83 7.74 4.45
N LEU A 191 -10.55 6.63 3.75
CA LEU A 191 -9.23 6.26 3.27
C LEU A 191 -9.20 6.19 1.73
N LEU A 192 -8.25 6.89 1.11
CA LEU A 192 -7.86 6.69 -0.28
C LEU A 192 -6.61 5.82 -0.32
N MET A 193 -6.69 4.68 -0.98
CA MET A 193 -5.58 3.76 -1.26
C MET A 193 -5.23 3.85 -2.74
N VAL A 194 -3.97 4.17 -3.06
CA VAL A 194 -3.46 4.23 -4.44
C VAL A 194 -2.33 3.22 -4.61
N ILE A 195 -2.56 2.21 -5.44
CA ILE A 195 -1.53 1.25 -5.84
C ILE A 195 -0.59 1.93 -6.83
N GLN A 196 0.69 1.99 -6.50
CA GLN A 196 1.66 2.72 -7.28
C GLN A 196 2.17 1.89 -8.46
N ASN A 197 2.15 2.46 -9.65
CA ASN A 197 2.87 1.98 -10.83
C ASN A 197 3.94 3.03 -11.25
N PRO A 198 4.78 2.79 -12.27
CA PRO A 198 5.82 3.74 -12.68
C PRO A 198 5.29 5.14 -13.01
N ILE A 199 4.11 5.23 -13.64
CA ILE A 199 3.47 6.50 -14.02
C ILE A 199 2.99 7.23 -12.78
N ILE A 200 2.18 6.57 -11.95
CA ILE A 200 1.62 7.11 -10.71
C ILE A 200 2.76 7.58 -9.79
N LYS A 201 3.84 6.80 -9.66
CA LYS A 201 4.96 7.12 -8.76
C LYS A 201 5.77 8.37 -9.15
N SER A 202 5.62 8.85 -10.38
CA SER A 202 6.44 9.95 -10.93
C SER A 202 6.37 11.24 -10.10
N ASP A 203 5.21 11.57 -9.56
CA ASP A 203 4.94 12.79 -8.79
C ASP A 203 4.72 12.55 -7.28
N LEU A 204 4.95 11.31 -6.81
CA LEU A 204 4.70 10.92 -5.41
C LEU A 204 5.44 11.82 -4.41
N LYS A 205 6.66 12.27 -4.75
CA LYS A 205 7.44 13.15 -3.87
C LYS A 205 6.77 14.52 -3.68
N ASP A 206 6.27 15.09 -4.77
CA ASP A 206 5.62 16.39 -4.76
C ASP A 206 4.27 16.31 -4.06
N LEU A 207 3.45 15.28 -4.35
CA LEU A 207 2.20 15.07 -3.61
C LEU A 207 2.46 14.91 -2.11
N LYS A 208 3.45 14.12 -1.69
CA LYS A 208 3.80 13.97 -0.26
C LYS A 208 4.19 15.29 0.39
N ARG A 209 4.82 16.21 -0.34
CA ARG A 209 5.12 17.56 0.18
C ARG A 209 3.84 18.36 0.36
N ASP A 210 2.97 18.34 -0.64
CA ASP A 210 1.72 19.09 -0.62
C ASP A 210 0.76 18.59 0.48
N LEU A 211 0.66 17.28 0.68
CA LEU A 211 -0.12 16.69 1.77
C LEU A 211 0.41 17.11 3.14
N LYS A 212 1.73 17.22 3.32
CA LYS A 212 2.32 17.74 4.58
C LYS A 212 1.98 19.20 4.80
N ILE A 213 2.08 20.04 3.77
CA ILE A 213 1.75 21.47 3.86
C ILE A 213 0.28 21.65 4.24
N ARG A 214 -0.61 20.83 3.69
CA ARG A 214 -2.04 20.82 3.99
C ARG A 214 -2.40 20.09 5.29
N ASN A 215 -1.42 19.57 6.03
CA ASN A 215 -1.61 18.76 7.24
C ASN A 215 -2.57 17.56 7.04
N ILE A 216 -2.57 16.98 5.84
CA ILE A 216 -3.36 15.79 5.52
C ILE A 216 -2.57 14.56 5.96
N ARG A 217 -3.22 13.63 6.66
CA ARG A 217 -2.58 12.38 7.11
C ARG A 217 -2.38 11.45 5.92
N PHE A 218 -1.15 10.97 5.73
CA PHE A 218 -0.83 9.99 4.70
C PHE A 218 0.30 9.06 5.12
N GLU A 219 0.36 7.89 4.50
CA GLU A 219 1.46 6.93 4.62
C GLU A 219 1.81 6.40 3.24
N ALA A 220 3.09 6.27 2.93
CA ALA A 220 3.55 5.52 1.76
C ALA A 220 4.21 4.23 2.26
N SER A 221 3.49 3.11 2.16
CA SER A 221 3.92 1.83 2.71
C SER A 221 4.29 0.85 1.61
N LYS A 222 5.35 0.09 1.84
CA LYS A 222 5.76 -0.99 0.95
C LYS A 222 5.09 -2.28 1.42
N ASN A 223 3.98 -2.66 0.79
CA ASN A 223 3.61 -4.06 0.63
C ASN A 223 4.37 -4.61 -0.59
N LYS A 224 3.95 -5.74 -1.18
CA LYS A 224 4.57 -6.23 -2.42
C LYS A 224 4.44 -5.15 -3.51
N ALA A 225 3.27 -4.54 -3.63
CA ALA A 225 3.13 -3.23 -4.25
C ALA A 225 3.42 -2.08 -3.26
N LEU A 226 3.91 -0.96 -3.79
CA LEU A 226 3.95 0.29 -3.04
C LEU A 226 2.53 0.86 -3.02
N PHE A 227 2.02 1.15 -1.82
CA PHE A 227 0.73 1.81 -1.62
C PHE A 227 0.93 3.22 -1.06
N LEU A 228 0.14 4.17 -1.57
CA LEU A 228 -0.08 5.45 -0.93
C LEU A 228 -1.45 5.42 -0.24
N TYR A 229 -1.46 5.67 1.06
CA TYR A 229 -2.64 5.80 1.90
C TYR A 229 -2.83 7.28 2.22
N VAL A 230 -4.01 7.83 1.97
CA VAL A 230 -4.35 9.22 2.31
C VAL A 230 -5.68 9.23 3.06
N VAL A 231 -5.71 9.81 4.25
CA VAL A 231 -6.90 9.84 5.11
C VAL A 231 -7.54 11.23 5.05
N LYS A 232 -8.86 11.29 4.86
CA LYS A 232 -9.56 12.57 4.87
C LYS A 232 -9.60 13.17 6.28
N SER A 233 -9.14 14.41 6.40
CA SER A 233 -9.14 15.21 7.63
C SER A 233 -10.42 16.04 7.74
N GLU A 234 -10.71 16.49 8.96
CA GLU A 234 -11.94 17.20 9.34
C GLU A 234 -11.86 18.67 8.93
N THR A 235 -10.64 19.21 8.94
CA THR A 235 -10.30 20.52 8.41
C THR A 235 -10.16 20.47 6.90
N GLU A 236 -11.23 20.84 6.19
CA GLU A 236 -11.10 21.48 4.88
C GLU A 236 -10.55 22.89 5.12
N VAL A 237 -9.32 23.15 4.66
CA VAL A 237 -8.76 24.52 4.56
C VAL A 237 -8.83 24.94 3.10
#